data_AF-A0A142LL68-F1
#
_entry.id   AF-A0A142LL68-F1
#
_cell.length_a   1.000
_cell.length_b   1.000
_cell.length_c   1.000
_cell.angle_alpha   90.00
_cell.angle_beta   90.00
_cell.angle_gamma   90.00
#
_symmetry.space_group_name_H-M   'P 1'
#
loop_
_entity.id
_entity.type
_entity.pdbx_description
1 polymer ?
#
loop_
_entity_poly.entity_id
_entity_poly.type
_entity_poly.pdbx_seq_one_letter_code
_entity_poly.pdbx_strand_id
1 'polypeptide(L)'
;MICTKCGSDNTQRFEVAFRAGTQDINVRSHTAGVNSMSGALGLSGAITKSQGVSQSGLAQSIAPPEKKSLKIYVIIALIGIVMITAGSYLFGLLLVAAGGGITYGLIRFNSTIWPAQYKEWSESWLCLKCGNTYHQPMD
;
A
#
# COMPACT_ATOMS: atom_id res chain seq x y z
N MET A 1 -13.30 -23.63 -13.38
CA MET A 1 -13.09 -24.56 -12.24
C MET A 1 -14.36 -24.55 -11.42
N ILE A 2 -14.88 -25.73 -11.05
CA ILE A 2 -16.18 -25.85 -10.40
C ILE A 2 -16.01 -25.73 -8.88
N CYS A 3 -16.75 -24.81 -8.25
CA CYS A 3 -16.76 -24.65 -6.81
C CYS A 3 -17.32 -25.90 -6.11
N THR A 4 -16.56 -26.48 -5.19
CA THR A 4 -16.95 -27.69 -4.44
C THR A 4 -18.15 -27.49 -3.51
N LYS A 5 -18.45 -26.25 -3.10
CA LYS A 5 -19.61 -25.95 -2.25
C LYS A 5 -20.92 -25.75 -3.01
N CYS A 6 -20.88 -25.09 -4.17
CA CYS A 6 -22.11 -24.67 -4.86
C CYS A 6 -22.23 -25.16 -6.31
N GLY A 7 -21.25 -25.92 -6.80
CA GLY A 7 -21.23 -26.48 -8.15
C GLY A 7 -21.16 -25.42 -9.26
N SER A 8 -20.85 -24.16 -8.92
CA SER A 8 -20.79 -23.07 -9.90
C SER A 8 -19.40 -22.99 -10.53
N ASP A 9 -19.36 -22.70 -11.84
CA ASP A 9 -18.12 -22.40 -12.57
C ASP A 9 -17.69 -20.93 -12.44
N ASN A 10 -18.46 -20.10 -11.72
CA ASN A 10 -18.13 -18.69 -11.46
C ASN A 10 -17.11 -18.61 -10.31
N THR A 11 -15.88 -19.02 -10.61
CA THR A 11 -14.73 -18.94 -9.71
C THR A 11 -13.67 -18.04 -10.32
N GLN A 12 -13.04 -17.21 -9.49
CA GLN A 12 -11.98 -16.30 -9.89
C GLN A 12 -10.83 -16.37 -8.90
N ARG A 13 -9.62 -16.14 -9.39
CA ARG A 13 -8.44 -16.00 -8.54
C ARG A 13 -8.56 -14.74 -7.68
N PHE A 14 -8.01 -14.78 -6.47
CA PHE A 14 -7.99 -13.62 -5.56
C PHE A 14 -7.34 -12.40 -6.22
N GLU A 15 -6.24 -12.58 -6.96
CA GLU A 15 -5.59 -11.49 -7.70
C GLU A 15 -6.50 -10.82 -8.74
N VAL A 16 -7.30 -11.60 -9.47
CA VAL A 16 -8.19 -11.10 -10.51
C VAL A 16 -9.39 -10.42 -9.86
N ALA A 17 -10.00 -11.04 -8.84
CA ALA A 17 -11.12 -10.46 -8.11
C ALA A 17 -10.72 -9.15 -7.38
N PHE A 18 -9.51 -9.10 -6.80
CA PHE A 18 -8.98 -7.90 -6.17
C PHE A 18 -8.73 -6.79 -7.20
N ARG A 19 -8.07 -7.10 -8.32
CA ARG A 19 -7.85 -6.13 -9.39
C ARG A 19 -9.15 -5.65 -10.02
N ALA A 20 -10.15 -6.51 -10.18
CA ALA A 20 -11.46 -6.14 -10.70
C ALA A 20 -12.20 -5.17 -9.75
N GLY A 21 -11.98 -5.29 -8.44
CA GLY A 21 -12.59 -4.43 -7.44
C GLY A 21 -11.73 -3.24 -7.00
N THR A 22 -10.55 -3.02 -7.56
CA THR A 22 -9.70 -1.87 -7.26
C THR A 22 -9.56 -0.99 -8.51
N GLN A 23 -9.86 0.30 -8.36
CA GLN A 23 -9.71 1.29 -9.42
C GLN A 23 -8.81 2.42 -8.94
N ASP A 24 -7.71 2.64 -9.64
CA ASP A 24 -6.84 3.81 -9.44
C ASP A 24 -7.49 5.02 -10.10
N ILE A 25 -7.96 5.96 -9.27
CA ILE A 25 -8.56 7.21 -9.74
C ILE A 25 -7.49 8.30 -9.66
N ASN A 26 -6.96 8.65 -10.83
CA ASN A 26 -6.06 9.79 -11.01
C ASN A 26 -6.89 11.02 -11.36
N VAL A 27 -7.42 11.71 -10.35
CA VAL A 27 -8.19 12.94 -10.57
C VAL A 27 -7.21 14.11 -10.64
N ARG A 28 -7.10 14.71 -11.83
CA ARG A 28 -6.46 16.01 -12.01
C ARG A 28 -7.55 17.08 -12.02
N SER A 29 -7.76 17.72 -10.88
CA SER A 29 -8.64 18.89 -10.80
C SER A 29 -7.84 20.17 -11.06
N HIS A 30 -8.27 20.91 -12.09
CA HIS A 30 -7.78 22.26 -12.37
C HIS A 30 -8.73 23.26 -11.71
N THR A 31 -8.36 23.79 -10.55
CA THR A 31 -9.16 24.82 -9.88
C THR A 31 -8.52 26.17 -10.18
N ALA A 32 -9.12 26.93 -11.10
CA ALA A 32 -8.79 28.33 -11.34
C ALA A 32 -9.61 29.20 -10.38
N GLY A 33 -8.95 29.79 -9.39
CA GLY A 33 -9.57 30.71 -8.44
C GLY A 33 -9.01 32.12 -8.61
N VAL A 34 -9.89 33.13 -8.58
CA VAL A 34 -9.48 34.54 -8.49
C VAL A 34 -9.32 34.85 -7.01
N ASN A 35 -8.08 35.07 -6.55
CA ASN A 35 -7.81 35.44 -5.16
C ASN A 35 -7.48 36.94 -5.09
N SER A 36 -8.13 37.64 -4.17
CA SER A 36 -7.84 39.03 -3.83
C SER A 36 -7.21 39.07 -2.44
N MET A 37 -5.88 38.92 -2.38
CA MET A 37 -5.11 39.17 -1.16
C MET A 37 -4.32 40.46 -1.36
N SER A 38 -4.63 41.47 -0.54
CA SER A 38 -4.02 42.81 -0.51
C SER A 38 -3.90 43.53 -1.86
N GLY A 39 -5.03 44.03 -2.40
CA GLY A 39 -5.02 45.15 -3.36
C GLY A 39 -4.54 44.87 -4.78
N ALA A 40 -4.17 43.64 -5.14
CA ALA A 40 -3.85 43.24 -6.51
C ALA A 40 -4.67 41.99 -6.92
N LEU A 41 -5.35 42.05 -8.07
CA LEU A 41 -6.04 40.91 -8.66
C LEU A 41 -4.99 39.91 -9.17
N GLY A 42 -4.86 38.76 -8.52
CA GLY A 42 -4.00 37.66 -8.95
C GLY A 42 -4.82 36.45 -9.41
N LEU A 43 -4.52 35.93 -10.60
CA LEU A 43 -4.99 34.62 -11.03
C LEU A 43 -4.16 33.54 -10.32
N SER A 44 -4.74 32.81 -9.37
CA SER A 44 -4.08 31.66 -8.73
C SER A 44 -4.70 30.36 -9.23
N GLY A 45 -3.93 29.57 -9.98
CA GLY A 45 -4.29 28.20 -10.32
C GLY A 45 -3.74 27.25 -9.26
N ALA A 46 -4.61 26.57 -8.51
CA ALA A 46 -4.19 25.48 -7.65
C ALA A 46 -4.32 24.16 -8.42
N ILE A 47 -3.19 23.48 -8.65
CA ILE A 47 -3.19 22.11 -9.18
C ILE A 47 -3.26 21.18 -7.98
N THR A 48 -4.47 20.77 -7.61
CA THR A 48 -4.67 19.73 -6.61
C THR A 48 -4.63 18.38 -7.32
N LYS A 49 -3.55 17.63 -7.12
CA LYS A 49 -3.46 16.23 -7.59
C LYS A 49 -3.96 15.31 -6.47
N SER A 50 -5.23 14.93 -6.52
CA SER A 50 -5.77 13.91 -5.62
C SER A 50 -5.63 12.53 -6.27
N GLN A 51 -4.82 11.67 -5.66
CA GLN A 51 -4.78 10.25 -5.97
C GLN A 51 -5.71 9.56 -4.97
N GLY A 52 -6.77 8.94 -5.47
CA GLY A 52 -7.72 8.17 -4.67
C GLY A 52 -7.84 6.76 -5.23
N VAL A 53 -7.75 5.75 -4.38
CA VAL A 53 -8.02 4.36 -4.78
C VAL A 53 -9.47 4.05 -4.38
N SER A 54 -10.33 3.76 -5.35
CA SER A 54 -11.67 3.24 -5.06
C SER A 54 -11.58 1.73 -4.99
N GLN A 55 -11.91 1.15 -3.84
CA GLN A 55 -11.95 -0.30 -3.63
C GLN A 55 -13.38 -0.74 -3.32
N SER A 56 -13.82 -1.83 -3.94
CA SER A 56 -15.08 -2.48 -3.61
C SER A 56 -14.98 -3.26 -2.29
N GLY A 57 -16.10 -3.45 -1.59
CA GLY A 57 -16.10 -4.22 -0.33
C GLY A 57 -15.65 -5.67 -0.49
N LEU A 58 -15.82 -6.25 -1.70
CA LEU A 58 -15.30 -7.56 -2.04
C LEU A 58 -13.77 -7.56 -2.21
N ALA A 59 -13.20 -6.51 -2.83
CA ALA A 59 -11.75 -6.36 -2.93
C ALA A 59 -11.11 -6.10 -1.56
N GLN A 60 -11.78 -5.37 -0.67
CA GLN A 60 -11.28 -5.11 0.68
C GLN A 60 -11.20 -6.39 1.52
N SER A 61 -12.15 -7.33 1.36
CA SER A 61 -12.15 -8.60 2.12
C SER A 61 -11.11 -9.62 1.63
N ILE A 62 -10.64 -9.49 0.38
CA ILE A 62 -9.60 -10.34 -0.21
C ILE A 62 -8.27 -9.60 -0.42
N ALA A 63 -8.08 -8.47 0.27
CA ALA A 63 -6.90 -7.63 0.08
C ALA A 63 -5.60 -8.42 0.32
N PRO A 64 -4.56 -8.22 -0.51
CA PRO A 64 -3.28 -8.89 -0.33
C PRO A 64 -2.61 -8.44 0.97
N PRO A 65 -1.72 -9.26 1.55
CA PRO A 65 -0.93 -8.85 2.71
C PRO A 65 -0.07 -7.63 2.36
N GLU A 66 -0.19 -6.55 3.12
CA GLU A 66 0.56 -5.32 2.86
C GLU A 66 2.05 -5.51 3.16
N LYS A 67 2.90 -5.14 2.19
CA LYS A 67 4.34 -4.99 2.43
C LYS A 67 4.55 -3.82 3.39
N LYS A 68 5.28 -4.04 4.48
CA LYS A 68 5.61 -2.95 5.39
C LYS A 68 6.56 -1.97 4.68
N SER A 69 6.20 -0.69 4.68
CA SER A 69 6.97 0.34 3.98
C SER A 69 8.26 0.67 4.74
N LEU A 70 9.41 0.54 4.06
CA LEU A 70 10.71 0.82 4.66
C LEU A 70 11.10 2.31 4.59
N LYS A 71 10.44 3.07 3.70
CA LYS A 71 10.84 4.45 3.33
C LYS A 71 10.96 5.38 4.52
N ILE A 72 9.97 5.38 5.42
CA ILE A 72 9.92 6.27 6.57
C ILE A 72 11.09 5.99 7.53
N TYR A 73 11.38 4.71 7.78
CA TYR A 73 12.43 4.32 8.72
C TYR A 73 13.84 4.55 8.18
N VAL A 74 14.03 4.44 6.86
CA VAL A 74 15.28 4.83 6.20
C VAL A 74 15.51 6.35 6.33
N ILE A 75 14.46 7.16 6.17
CA ILE A 75 14.56 8.62 6.35
C ILE A 75 14.91 8.96 7.81
N ILE A 76 14.29 8.29 8.79
CA ILE A 76 14.60 8.48 10.21
C ILE A 76 16.07 8.15 10.51
N ALA A 77 16.60 7.07 9.94
CA ALA A 77 18.01 6.71 10.10
C ALA A 77 18.95 7.77 9.49
N LEU A 78 18.61 8.32 8.32
CA LEU A 78 19.38 9.41 7.69
C LEU A 78 19.37 10.69 8.53
N ILE A 79 18.23 11.07 9.11
CA ILE A 79 18.13 12.22 10.04
C ILE A 79 19.02 12.00 11.27
N GLY A 80 19.07 10.76 11.78
CA GLY A 80 19.97 10.38 12.86
C GLY A 80 21.45 10.62 12.52
N ILE A 81 21.89 10.28 11.31
CA ILE A 81 23.28 10.50 10.85
C ILE A 81 23.59 12.00 10.78
N VAL A 82 22.67 12.82 10.26
CA VAL A 82 22.85 14.28 10.21
C VAL A 82 22.97 14.87 11.63
N MET A 83 22.16 14.40 12.57
CA MET A 83 22.22 14.81 13.97
C MET A 83 23.55 14.47 14.66
N ILE A 84 24.16 13.34 14.30
CA ILE A 84 25.52 12.98 14.77
C ILE A 84 26.53 14.02 14.27
N THR A 85 26.48 14.39 12.99
CA THR A 85 27.40 15.40 12.42
C THR A 85 27.18 16.82 12.95
N ALA A 86 25.99 17.11 13.48
CA ALA A 86 25.64 18.40 14.07
C ALA A 86 26.05 18.55 15.56
N GLY A 87 26.69 17.54 16.15
CA GLY A 87 27.18 17.59 17.54
C GLY A 87 26.27 16.90 18.57
N SER A 88 25.10 16.42 18.16
CA SER A 88 24.11 15.73 19.01
C SER A 88 24.37 14.22 19.08
N TYR A 89 25.59 13.81 19.40
CA TYR A 89 26.08 12.43 19.21
C TYR A 89 25.20 11.35 19.87
N LEU A 90 24.81 11.53 21.14
CA LEU A 90 23.99 10.53 21.87
C LEU A 90 22.60 10.35 21.24
N PHE A 91 21.96 11.47 20.87
CA PHE A 91 20.62 11.46 20.31
C PHE A 91 20.61 10.93 18.87
N GLY A 92 21.62 11.30 18.09
CA GLY A 92 21.82 10.79 16.74
C GLY A 92 22.13 9.30 16.72
N LEU A 93 22.98 8.80 17.62
CA LEU A 93 23.32 7.37 17.72
C LEU A 93 22.09 6.53 18.12
N LEU A 94 21.27 7.02 19.05
CA LEU A 94 20.01 6.37 19.43
C LEU A 94 19.03 6.29 18.25
N LEU A 95 18.88 7.38 17.48
CA LEU A 95 18.04 7.43 16.28
C LEU A 95 18.51 6.48 15.18
N VAL A 96 19.83 6.40 14.96
CA VAL A 96 20.42 5.47 13.98
C VAL A 96 20.25 4.02 14.44
N ALA A 97 20.49 3.72 15.71
CA ALA A 97 20.32 2.36 16.24
C ALA A 97 18.84 1.91 16.19
N ALA A 98 17.91 2.79 16.60
CA ALA A 98 16.48 2.50 16.54
C ALA A 98 15.98 2.39 15.10
N GLY A 99 16.31 3.34 14.23
CA GLY A 99 15.93 3.31 12.82
C GLY A 99 16.52 2.12 12.06
N GLY A 100 17.81 1.83 12.30
CA GLY A 100 18.52 0.68 11.74
C GLY A 100 17.98 -0.66 12.20
N GLY A 101 17.71 -0.81 13.51
CA GLY A 101 17.13 -2.05 14.06
C GLY A 101 15.72 -2.32 13.51
N ILE A 102 14.87 -1.29 13.47
CA ILE A 102 13.51 -1.41 12.93
C ILE A 102 13.54 -1.70 11.43
N THR A 103 14.37 -1.00 10.65
CA THR A 103 14.51 -1.28 9.20
C THR A 103 14.96 -2.70 8.95
N TYR A 104 15.95 -3.20 9.69
CA TYR A 104 16.42 -4.59 9.56
C TYR A 104 15.31 -5.60 9.87
N GLY A 105 14.57 -5.41 10.97
CA GLY A 105 13.43 -6.27 11.32
C GLY A 105 12.35 -6.28 10.25
N LEU A 106 12.04 -5.11 9.67
CA LEU A 106 11.07 -4.97 8.58
C LEU A 106 11.56 -5.61 7.28
N ILE A 107 12.84 -5.48 6.94
CA ILE A 107 13.44 -6.14 5.78
C ILE A 107 13.31 -7.66 5.94
N ARG A 108 13.69 -8.19 7.12
CA ARG A 108 13.58 -9.63 7.41
C ARG A 108 12.14 -10.13 7.31
N PHE A 109 11.18 -9.38 7.85
CA PHE A 109 9.76 -9.69 7.71
C PHE A 109 9.33 -9.72 6.23
N ASN A 110 9.70 -8.68 5.48
CA ASN A 110 9.37 -8.53 4.07
C ASN A 110 10.06 -9.57 3.17
N SER A 111 11.22 -10.10 3.55
CA SER A 111 11.95 -11.10 2.77
C SER A 111 11.59 -12.53 3.11
N THR A 112 11.11 -12.80 4.33
CA THR A 112 10.90 -14.17 4.82
C THR A 112 9.42 -14.52 4.94
N ILE A 113 8.64 -13.66 5.61
CA ILE A 113 7.25 -13.96 5.95
C ILE A 113 6.31 -13.51 4.82
N TRP A 114 6.51 -12.29 4.32
CA TRP A 114 5.67 -11.74 3.26
C TRP A 114 5.60 -12.59 1.97
N PRO A 115 6.70 -13.13 1.40
CA PRO A 115 6.59 -13.89 0.16
C PRO A 115 5.81 -15.19 0.32
N ALA A 116 5.89 -15.85 1.49
CA ALA A 116 5.11 -17.05 1.77
C ALA A 116 3.61 -16.75 1.82
N GLN A 117 3.22 -15.70 2.57
CA GLN A 117 1.82 -15.26 2.66
C GLN A 117 1.27 -14.77 1.32
N TYR A 118 2.10 -14.04 0.55
CA TYR A 118 1.70 -13.56 -0.77
C TYR A 118 1.54 -14.71 -1.76
N LYS A 119 2.40 -15.73 -1.70
CA LYS A 119 2.28 -16.93 -2.52
C LYS A 119 0.98 -17.65 -2.24
N GLU A 120 0.69 -17.93 -0.97
CA GLU A 120 -0.55 -18.55 -0.53
C GLU A 120 -1.78 -17.77 -1.03
N TRP A 121 -1.78 -16.44 -0.83
CA TRP A 121 -2.83 -15.55 -1.34
C TRP A 121 -3.00 -15.60 -2.88
N SER A 122 -1.89 -15.69 -3.62
CA SER A 122 -1.91 -15.74 -5.10
C SER A 122 -2.44 -17.07 -5.64
N GLU A 123 -2.37 -18.13 -4.84
CA GLU A 123 -2.89 -19.48 -5.11
C GLU A 123 -4.32 -19.66 -4.55
N SER A 124 -4.89 -18.64 -3.92
CA SER A 124 -6.27 -18.66 -3.44
C SER A 124 -7.30 -18.34 -4.54
N TRP A 125 -8.43 -19.02 -4.47
CA TRP A 125 -9.58 -18.86 -5.34
C TRP A 125 -10.83 -18.46 -4.57
N LEU A 126 -11.65 -17.60 -5.17
CA LEU A 126 -12.93 -17.12 -4.66
C LEU A 126 -14.06 -17.56 -5.60
N CYS A 127 -15.10 -18.17 -5.05
CA CYS A 127 -16.35 -18.34 -5.79
C CYS A 127 -17.21 -17.08 -5.69
N LEU A 128 -17.54 -16.45 -6.82
CA LEU A 128 -18.35 -15.24 -6.85
C LEU A 128 -19.85 -15.51 -6.58
N LYS A 129 -20.29 -16.77 -6.67
CA LYS A 129 -21.69 -17.14 -6.41
C LYS A 129 -21.98 -17.33 -4.91
N CYS A 130 -21.11 -18.05 -4.20
CA CYS A 130 -21.34 -18.42 -2.80
C CYS A 130 -20.32 -17.82 -1.82
N GLY A 131 -19.30 -17.11 -2.30
CA GLY A 131 -18.25 -16.51 -1.47
C GLY A 131 -17.25 -17.50 -0.87
N ASN A 132 -17.29 -18.78 -1.25
CA ASN A 132 -16.37 -19.78 -0.71
C ASN A 132 -14.95 -19.54 -1.24
N THR A 133 -13.97 -19.57 -0.33
CA THR A 133 -12.55 -19.43 -0.61
C THR A 133 -11.85 -20.78 -0.45
N TYR A 134 -10.86 -21.07 -1.30
CA TYR A 134 -10.08 -22.31 -1.23
C TYR A 134 -8.71 -22.14 -1.89
N HIS A 135 -7.73 -22.94 -1.47
CA HIS A 135 -6.39 -22.97 -2.03
C HIS A 135 -6.26 -24.08 -3.06
N GLN A 136 -5.69 -23.74 -4.22
CA GLN A 136 -5.26 -24.73 -5.20
C GLN A 136 -3.87 -24.33 -5.71
N PRO A 137 -2.85 -25.19 -5.51
CA PRO A 137 -1.52 -24.92 -6.06
C PRO A 137 -1.60 -24.87 -7.59
N MET A 138 -0.76 -24.02 -8.17
CA MET A 138 -0.53 -24.00 -9.61
C MET A 138 0.43 -25.14 -9.94
N ASP A 139 -0.06 -26.16 -10.63
CA ASP A 139 0.75 -27.26 -11.17
C ASP A 139 1.63 -26.78 -12.34
#